data_AF-A0A355TWP2-F1
#
_entry.id   AF-A0A355TWP2-F1
#
_cell.length_a   1.000
_cell.length_b   1.000
_cell.length_c   1.000
_cell.angle_alpha   90.00
_cell.angle_beta   90.00
_cell.angle_gamma   90.00
#
_symmetry.space_group_name_H-M   'P 1'
#
loop_
_entity.id
_entity.type
_entity.pdbx_description
1 polymer ?
#
loop_
_entity_poly.entity_id
_entity_poly.type
_entity_poly.pdbx_seq_one_letter_code
_entity_poly.pdbx_strand_id
1 'polypeptide(L)'
;YINNPILADANIDSWEQLFRYLAEYNPAQRKLIIIDEFQYIGKSNNAFISVMQKIWDNILSKENVMLILCGSLVNMMYSQTLSYDSPLYGRRTGQIKMQQIPFKYYNEFFENFSDKQLIENYAVTGGVPKYIESLEPFDDIFDAIRNCVMSKESYLYEEPNFLLEKEVQDVGSYFSIIKIIASGREKPSEIASALEIKSTNLPKYLNVLIDLDILEREVPATEANPEKSKMGLYKIKDNYIKFWFKFIYPYRAYIEMDNTDFVMSKIKKGFVANHAAFVYEDICRKEYMNNLVVNDTWDFVPTKIGRWWDRADTEIDIVAVDENSNNIIFGECKYTNDKMNVDVYYNLLEKIKKVNWNKSNRCEHFVFFSFNGYTDKMKKLAEEKGNIILY
;
A
#
# COMPACT_ATOMS: atom_id res chain seq x y z
N TYR A 1 -11.82 -31.08 -9.38
CA TYR A 1 -12.67 -31.72 -8.34
C TYR A 1 -14.05 -32.10 -8.87
N ILE A 2 -14.12 -32.94 -9.92
CA ILE A 2 -15.37 -33.60 -10.33
C ILE A 2 -15.14 -35.12 -10.52
N ASN A 3 -13.88 -35.57 -10.57
CA ASN A 3 -13.45 -36.95 -10.86
C ASN A 3 -14.33 -37.63 -11.91
N ASN A 4 -14.73 -36.87 -12.93
CA ASN A 4 -15.60 -37.33 -13.97
C ASN A 4 -14.72 -37.78 -15.13
N PRO A 5 -14.48 -39.10 -15.31
CA PRO A 5 -13.62 -39.61 -16.37
C PRO A 5 -14.15 -39.23 -17.75
N ILE A 6 -15.45 -39.01 -17.90
CA ILE A 6 -16.07 -38.59 -19.17
C ILE A 6 -15.58 -37.18 -19.55
N LEU A 7 -15.41 -36.26 -18.60
CA LEU A 7 -14.86 -34.93 -18.89
C LEU A 7 -13.37 -34.97 -19.26
N ALA A 8 -12.62 -35.97 -18.77
CA ALA A 8 -11.21 -36.13 -19.11
C ALA A 8 -11.02 -36.62 -20.56
N ASP A 9 -11.95 -37.45 -21.04
CA ASP A 9 -11.91 -38.03 -22.39
C ASP A 9 -12.85 -37.32 -23.40
N ALA A 10 -13.63 -36.33 -22.95
CA ALA A 10 -14.60 -35.62 -23.79
C ALA A 10 -13.92 -34.71 -24.81
N ASN A 11 -14.36 -34.79 -26.07
CA ASN A 11 -14.01 -33.81 -27.08
C ASN A 11 -14.90 -32.58 -26.92
N ILE A 12 -14.31 -31.47 -26.48
CA ILE A 12 -15.00 -30.20 -26.20
C ILE A 12 -14.66 -29.21 -27.31
N ASP A 13 -15.61 -28.98 -28.20
CA ASP A 13 -15.40 -28.14 -29.39
C ASP A 13 -15.72 -26.65 -29.13
N SER A 14 -16.32 -26.33 -27.97
CA SER A 14 -16.63 -24.95 -27.59
C SER A 14 -16.70 -24.72 -26.08
N TRP A 15 -16.45 -23.48 -25.67
CA TRP A 15 -16.68 -23.03 -24.29
C TRP A 15 -18.13 -23.25 -23.84
N GLU A 16 -19.11 -22.99 -24.70
CA GLU A 16 -20.52 -23.19 -24.36
C GLU A 16 -20.83 -24.65 -24.00
N GLN A 17 -20.25 -25.61 -24.73
CA GLN A 17 -20.38 -27.04 -24.44
C GLN A 17 -19.77 -27.39 -23.08
N LEU A 18 -18.55 -26.91 -22.79
CA LEU A 18 -17.91 -27.11 -21.48
C LEU A 18 -18.81 -26.61 -20.34
N PHE A 19 -19.31 -25.37 -20.45
CA PHE A 19 -20.10 -24.78 -19.38
C PHE A 19 -21.50 -25.40 -19.24
N ARG A 20 -22.07 -25.98 -20.31
CA ARG A 20 -23.28 -26.82 -20.20
C ARG A 20 -23.01 -28.09 -19.39
N TYR A 21 -21.94 -28.81 -19.68
CA TYR A 21 -21.55 -29.98 -18.88
C TYR A 21 -21.29 -29.61 -17.42
N LEU A 22 -20.61 -28.49 -17.18
CA LEU A 22 -20.40 -27.99 -15.82
C LEU A 22 -21.71 -27.63 -15.14
N ALA A 23 -22.69 -27.06 -15.85
CA ALA A 23 -24.01 -26.73 -15.32
C ALA A 23 -24.80 -27.98 -14.93
N GLU A 24 -24.84 -29.00 -15.79
CA GLU A 24 -25.55 -30.27 -15.57
C GLU A 24 -25.13 -31.01 -14.30
N TYR A 25 -23.86 -30.92 -13.91
CA TYR A 25 -23.40 -31.45 -12.63
C TYR A 25 -24.03 -30.66 -11.48
N ASN A 26 -25.09 -31.12 -10.83
CA ASN A 26 -25.83 -30.33 -9.83
C ASN A 26 -25.60 -30.84 -8.39
N PRO A 27 -24.56 -30.39 -7.67
CA PRO A 27 -24.33 -30.77 -6.28
C PRO A 27 -25.39 -30.20 -5.33
N ALA A 28 -25.56 -30.82 -4.16
CA ALA A 28 -26.50 -30.35 -3.14
C ALA A 28 -26.14 -28.96 -2.58
N GLN A 29 -24.85 -28.63 -2.54
CA GLN A 29 -24.34 -27.31 -2.15
C GLN A 29 -24.15 -26.41 -3.38
N ARG A 30 -24.07 -25.09 -3.16
CA ARG A 30 -23.77 -24.16 -4.25
C ARG A 30 -22.44 -24.51 -4.92
N LYS A 31 -22.44 -24.61 -6.24
CA LYS A 31 -21.25 -24.93 -7.03
C LYS A 31 -20.39 -23.69 -7.23
N LEU A 32 -19.09 -23.82 -7.00
CA LEU A 32 -18.10 -22.78 -7.29
C LEU A 32 -17.39 -23.09 -8.62
N ILE A 33 -17.37 -22.12 -9.52
CA ILE A 33 -16.53 -22.13 -10.72
C ILE A 33 -15.53 -20.99 -10.56
N ILE A 34 -14.25 -21.33 -10.45
CA ILE A 34 -13.17 -20.35 -10.26
C ILE A 34 -12.31 -20.37 -11.52
N ILE A 35 -12.17 -19.22 -12.17
CA ILE A 35 -11.27 -19.04 -13.30
C ILE A 35 -10.15 -18.14 -12.83
N ASP A 36 -9.02 -18.76 -12.57
CA ASP A 36 -7.81 -18.05 -12.20
C ASP A 36 -7.09 -17.48 -13.42
N GLU A 37 -6.50 -16.31 -13.24
CA GLU A 37 -5.85 -15.54 -14.30
C GLU A 37 -6.74 -15.33 -15.55
N PHE A 38 -8.03 -15.04 -15.32
CA PHE A 38 -9.06 -14.86 -16.34
C PHE A 38 -8.64 -13.86 -17.43
N GLN A 39 -7.88 -12.84 -17.06
CA GLN A 39 -7.43 -11.79 -17.96
C GLN A 39 -6.63 -12.32 -19.16
N TYR A 40 -5.88 -13.42 -19.01
CA TYR A 40 -5.10 -13.97 -20.12
C TYR A 40 -5.98 -14.61 -21.19
N ILE A 41 -7.15 -15.15 -20.83
CA ILE A 41 -8.10 -15.68 -21.80
C ILE A 41 -8.60 -14.54 -22.68
N GLY A 42 -9.04 -13.44 -22.06
CA GLY A 42 -9.43 -12.24 -22.79
C GLY A 42 -8.29 -11.64 -23.61
N LYS A 43 -7.03 -11.68 -23.11
CA LYS A 43 -5.84 -11.22 -23.85
C LYS A 43 -5.63 -11.99 -25.15
N SER A 44 -5.76 -13.31 -25.07
CA SER A 44 -5.55 -14.22 -26.20
C SER A 44 -6.70 -14.17 -27.20
N ASN A 45 -7.93 -13.98 -26.71
CA ASN A 45 -9.13 -13.95 -27.51
C ASN A 45 -10.17 -12.97 -26.92
N ASN A 46 -10.20 -11.74 -27.43
CA ASN A 46 -11.14 -10.71 -27.00
C ASN A 46 -12.62 -11.14 -27.17
N ALA A 47 -12.95 -12.01 -28.14
CA ALA A 47 -14.32 -12.48 -28.34
C ALA A 47 -14.81 -13.38 -27.18
N PHE A 48 -13.89 -13.95 -26.40
CA PHE A 48 -14.23 -14.81 -25.26
C PHE A 48 -15.08 -14.09 -24.22
N ILE A 49 -14.89 -12.78 -24.02
CA ILE A 49 -15.67 -12.03 -23.02
C ILE A 49 -17.18 -12.03 -23.38
N SER A 50 -17.50 -11.89 -24.67
CA SER A 50 -18.88 -12.01 -25.17
C SER A 50 -19.40 -13.44 -25.11
N VAL A 51 -18.54 -14.44 -25.34
CA VAL A 51 -18.90 -15.85 -25.15
C VAL A 51 -19.24 -16.12 -23.67
N MET A 52 -18.43 -15.61 -22.74
CA MET A 52 -18.66 -15.74 -21.30
C MET A 52 -19.94 -15.03 -20.86
N GLN A 53 -20.25 -13.85 -21.43
CA GLN A 53 -21.53 -13.18 -21.24
C GLN A 53 -22.70 -14.10 -21.62
N LYS A 54 -22.65 -14.69 -22.82
CA LYS A 54 -23.70 -15.59 -23.32
C LYS A 54 -23.84 -16.84 -22.44
N ILE A 55 -22.71 -17.38 -21.96
CA ILE A 55 -22.68 -18.52 -21.02
C ILE A 55 -23.35 -18.14 -19.71
N TRP A 56 -23.04 -16.98 -19.14
CA TRP A 56 -23.65 -16.52 -17.90
C TRP A 56 -25.16 -16.34 -18.05
N ASP A 57 -25.60 -15.58 -19.06
CA ASP A 57 -27.01 -15.21 -19.22
C ASP A 57 -27.91 -16.41 -19.56
N ASN A 58 -27.41 -17.34 -20.37
CA ASN A 58 -28.24 -18.42 -20.88
C ASN A 58 -28.12 -19.73 -20.09
N ILE A 59 -27.00 -19.94 -19.42
CA ILE A 59 -26.66 -21.20 -18.72
C ILE A 59 -26.51 -20.95 -17.23
N LEU A 60 -25.42 -20.30 -16.79
CA LEU A 60 -25.02 -20.32 -15.39
C LEU A 60 -25.94 -19.53 -14.44
N SER A 61 -26.52 -18.42 -14.90
CA SER A 61 -27.40 -17.56 -14.08
C SER A 61 -28.70 -18.24 -13.66
N LYS A 62 -29.06 -19.36 -14.28
CA LYS A 62 -30.26 -20.17 -13.96
C LYS A 62 -29.97 -21.30 -12.98
N GLU A 63 -28.71 -21.50 -12.62
CA GLU A 63 -28.22 -22.60 -11.79
C GLU A 63 -27.78 -22.11 -10.40
N ASN A 64 -27.67 -23.02 -9.43
CA ASN A 64 -27.09 -22.69 -8.11
C ASN A 64 -25.56 -22.65 -8.17
N VAL A 65 -25.02 -21.67 -8.90
CA VAL A 65 -23.59 -21.50 -9.19
C VAL A 65 -23.09 -20.13 -8.71
N MET A 66 -21.85 -20.08 -8.25
CA MET A 66 -21.06 -18.86 -8.10
C MET A 66 -19.85 -18.93 -9.02
N LEU A 67 -19.72 -17.94 -9.91
CA LEU A 67 -18.56 -17.76 -10.76
C LEU A 67 -17.62 -16.73 -10.11
N ILE A 68 -16.37 -17.11 -9.94
CA ILE A 68 -15.30 -16.25 -9.43
C ILE A 68 -14.29 -16.09 -10.56
N LEU A 69 -14.04 -14.84 -10.94
CA LEU A 69 -13.00 -14.46 -11.90
C LEU A 69 -11.90 -13.73 -11.11
N CYS A 70 -10.69 -14.27 -11.11
CA CYS A 70 -9.53 -13.65 -10.48
C CYS A 70 -8.42 -13.41 -11.49
N GLY A 71 -7.54 -12.46 -11.16
CA GLY A 71 -6.48 -12.03 -12.03
C GLY A 71 -5.59 -10.97 -11.38
N SER A 72 -4.29 -11.12 -11.60
CA SER A 72 -3.25 -10.20 -11.12
C SER A 72 -3.21 -8.87 -11.88
N LEU A 73 -3.51 -8.85 -13.19
CA LEU A 73 -3.48 -7.61 -13.99
C LEU A 73 -4.78 -6.79 -13.77
N VAL A 74 -4.79 -5.94 -12.74
CA VAL A 74 -5.98 -5.20 -12.28
C VAL A 74 -6.64 -4.39 -13.40
N ASN A 75 -5.86 -3.65 -14.20
CA ASN A 75 -6.38 -2.84 -15.29
C ASN A 75 -7.06 -3.68 -16.38
N MET A 76 -6.54 -4.87 -16.62
CA MET A 76 -7.08 -5.80 -17.60
C MET A 76 -8.35 -6.46 -17.08
N MET A 77 -8.34 -6.89 -15.81
CA MET A 77 -9.55 -7.37 -15.12
C MET A 77 -10.65 -6.32 -15.13
N TYR A 78 -10.31 -5.05 -14.86
CA TYR A 78 -11.26 -3.95 -14.89
C TYR A 78 -11.86 -3.76 -16.30
N SER A 79 -11.02 -3.66 -17.34
CA SER A 79 -11.52 -3.45 -18.71
C SER A 79 -12.32 -4.63 -19.26
N GLN A 80 -12.02 -5.86 -18.82
CA GLN A 80 -12.74 -7.05 -19.28
C GLN A 80 -14.00 -7.36 -18.49
N THR A 81 -14.15 -6.89 -17.25
CA THR A 81 -15.26 -7.30 -16.37
C THR A 81 -16.07 -6.16 -15.76
N LEU A 82 -15.48 -4.98 -15.60
CA LEU A 82 -16.03 -3.87 -14.80
C LEU A 82 -16.35 -2.61 -15.61
N SER A 83 -15.70 -2.39 -16.75
CA SER A 83 -15.98 -1.23 -17.62
C SER A 83 -17.41 -1.30 -18.17
N TYR A 84 -18.02 -0.14 -18.39
CA TYR A 84 -19.40 -0.05 -18.91
C TYR A 84 -19.55 -0.72 -20.28
N ASP A 85 -18.49 -0.65 -21.05
CA ASP A 85 -18.28 -1.18 -22.38
C ASP A 85 -17.89 -2.67 -22.39
N SER A 86 -17.65 -3.29 -21.23
CA SER A 86 -17.44 -4.74 -21.13
C SER A 86 -18.76 -5.52 -21.35
N PRO A 87 -18.74 -6.61 -22.14
CA PRO A 87 -19.86 -7.55 -22.22
C PRO A 87 -20.31 -8.14 -20.86
N LEU A 88 -19.39 -8.22 -19.88
CA LEU A 88 -19.69 -8.73 -18.54
C LEU A 88 -20.23 -7.65 -17.59
N TYR A 89 -20.30 -6.39 -18.03
CA TYR A 89 -20.84 -5.30 -17.23
C TYR A 89 -22.24 -5.62 -16.68
N GLY A 90 -22.49 -5.24 -15.43
CA GLY A 90 -23.79 -5.44 -14.76
C GLY A 90 -24.07 -6.86 -14.24
N ARG A 91 -23.18 -7.84 -14.46
CA ARG A 91 -23.36 -9.23 -13.97
C ARG A 91 -22.66 -9.51 -12.64
N ARG A 92 -21.84 -8.57 -12.18
CA ARG A 92 -21.09 -8.65 -10.93
C ARG A 92 -22.01 -8.51 -9.71
N THR A 93 -21.94 -9.46 -8.79
CA THR A 93 -22.63 -9.40 -7.49
C THR A 93 -21.70 -9.08 -6.32
N GLY A 94 -20.38 -9.21 -6.51
CA GLY A 94 -19.37 -8.90 -5.50
C GLY A 94 -18.01 -8.63 -6.14
N GLN A 95 -17.14 -7.95 -5.41
CA GLN A 95 -15.76 -7.67 -5.82
C GLN A 95 -14.88 -7.57 -4.59
N ILE A 96 -13.68 -8.12 -4.71
CA ILE A 96 -12.63 -8.00 -3.70
C ILE A 96 -11.38 -7.52 -4.43
N LYS A 97 -10.92 -6.30 -4.13
CA LYS A 97 -9.56 -5.88 -4.49
C LYS A 97 -8.67 -6.32 -3.35
N MET A 98 -7.95 -7.42 -3.53
CA MET A 98 -7.01 -7.89 -2.49
C MET A 98 -5.95 -6.82 -2.27
N GLN A 99 -5.73 -6.47 -1.00
CA GLN A 99 -4.71 -5.52 -0.59
C GLN A 99 -3.65 -6.26 0.23
N GLN A 100 -2.50 -5.59 0.45
CA GLN A 100 -1.50 -6.05 1.39
C GLN A 100 -2.10 -6.24 2.79
N ILE A 101 -1.53 -7.17 3.56
CA ILE A 101 -1.94 -7.42 4.94
C ILE A 101 -1.69 -6.15 5.77
N PRO A 102 -2.72 -5.56 6.38
CA PRO A 102 -2.56 -4.44 7.30
C PRO A 102 -1.65 -4.78 8.49
N PHE A 103 -0.88 -3.81 8.99
CA PHE A 103 0.04 -4.02 10.10
C PHE A 103 -0.64 -4.62 11.36
N LYS A 104 -1.91 -4.26 11.61
CA LYS A 104 -2.70 -4.79 12.75
C LYS A 104 -2.89 -6.32 12.76
N TYR A 105 -2.72 -7.00 11.63
CA TYR A 105 -2.79 -8.46 11.52
C TYR A 105 -1.40 -9.08 11.29
N TYR A 106 -0.34 -8.26 11.26
CA TYR A 106 0.99 -8.71 10.87
C TYR A 106 1.63 -9.64 11.91
N ASN A 107 1.29 -9.45 13.18
CA ASN A 107 1.71 -10.32 14.27
C ASN A 107 1.20 -11.77 14.14
N GLU A 108 0.12 -12.01 13.37
CA GLU A 108 -0.41 -13.37 13.15
C GLU A 108 0.54 -14.26 12.31
N PHE A 109 1.52 -13.66 11.63
CA PHE A 109 2.49 -14.39 10.81
C PHE A 109 3.75 -14.82 11.57
N PHE A 110 3.95 -14.35 12.80
CA PHE A 110 5.18 -14.59 13.55
C PHE A 110 4.89 -15.05 14.97
N GLU A 111 5.55 -16.11 15.41
CA GLU A 111 5.50 -16.53 16.81
C GLU A 111 6.51 -15.72 17.63
N ASN A 112 6.05 -15.07 18.71
CA ASN A 112 6.90 -14.42 19.73
C ASN A 112 7.76 -13.23 19.24
N PHE A 113 7.46 -12.62 18.10
CA PHE A 113 8.14 -11.39 17.68
C PHE A 113 7.78 -10.21 18.58
N SER A 114 8.79 -9.40 18.93
CA SER A 114 8.58 -8.11 19.58
C SER A 114 7.99 -7.08 18.61
N ASP A 115 7.33 -6.04 19.13
CA ASP A 115 6.81 -4.92 18.32
C ASP A 115 7.87 -4.32 17.40
N LYS A 116 9.12 -4.24 17.90
CA LYS A 116 10.27 -3.78 17.11
C LYS A 116 10.48 -4.68 15.89
N GLN A 117 10.56 -5.99 16.10
CA GLN A 117 10.76 -6.95 15.01
C GLN A 117 9.59 -6.91 14.02
N LEU A 118 8.35 -6.76 14.50
CA LEU A 118 7.18 -6.64 13.64
C LEU A 118 7.26 -5.39 12.75
N ILE A 119 7.58 -4.22 13.32
CA ILE A 119 7.72 -2.96 12.57
C ILE A 119 8.88 -3.06 11.56
N GLU A 120 10.03 -3.60 11.97
CA GLU A 120 11.20 -3.73 11.09
C GLU A 120 10.93 -4.70 9.94
N ASN A 121 10.27 -5.83 10.20
CA ASN A 121 9.86 -6.76 9.15
C ASN A 121 8.81 -6.13 8.24
N TYR A 122 7.78 -5.49 8.79
CA TYR A 122 6.75 -4.81 7.98
C TYR A 122 7.33 -3.66 7.15
N ALA A 123 8.35 -2.98 7.65
CA ALA A 123 9.07 -1.97 6.89
C ALA A 123 9.77 -2.55 5.66
N VAL A 124 10.20 -3.81 5.69
CA VAL A 124 10.74 -4.48 4.50
C VAL A 124 9.62 -5.07 3.65
N THR A 125 8.70 -5.84 4.22
CA THR A 125 7.75 -6.67 3.46
C THR A 125 6.50 -5.93 2.98
N GLY A 126 6.11 -4.83 3.62
CA GLY A 126 4.87 -4.12 3.32
C GLY A 126 3.59 -4.92 3.49
N GLY A 127 3.62 -6.06 4.20
CA GLY A 127 2.44 -6.91 4.37
C GLY A 127 2.12 -7.82 3.18
N VAL A 128 3.03 -7.99 2.21
CA VAL A 128 2.85 -8.97 1.13
C VAL A 128 3.15 -10.38 1.68
N PRO A 129 2.17 -11.31 1.72
CA PRO A 129 2.35 -12.61 2.38
C PRO A 129 3.59 -13.38 1.90
N LYS A 130 3.88 -13.35 0.60
CA LYS A 130 5.05 -14.07 0.07
C LYS A 130 6.39 -13.52 0.58
N TYR A 131 6.45 -12.21 0.82
CA TYR A 131 7.66 -11.58 1.35
C TYR A 131 7.78 -11.88 2.85
N ILE A 132 6.65 -11.91 3.57
CA ILE A 132 6.59 -12.32 4.98
C ILE A 132 7.13 -13.74 5.14
N GLU A 133 6.60 -14.70 4.37
CA GLU A 133 7.08 -16.11 4.36
C GLU A 133 8.57 -16.22 4.08
N SER A 134 9.12 -15.32 3.25
CA SER A 134 10.55 -15.36 2.90
C SER A 134 11.43 -14.89 4.07
N LEU A 135 10.93 -13.99 4.91
CA LEU A 135 11.67 -13.43 6.04
C LEU A 135 11.40 -14.18 7.35
N GLU A 136 10.27 -14.88 7.47
CA GLU A 136 9.84 -15.64 8.65
C GLU A 136 10.90 -16.58 9.27
N PRO A 137 11.77 -17.25 8.49
CA PRO A 137 12.82 -18.10 9.06
C PRO A 137 13.93 -17.36 9.84
N PHE A 138 13.92 -16.03 9.91
CA PHE A 138 15.00 -15.21 10.49
C PHE A 138 14.50 -14.30 11.62
N ASP A 139 15.09 -14.43 12.81
CA ASP A 139 14.76 -13.57 13.96
C ASP A 139 15.32 -12.13 13.83
N ASP A 140 16.48 -11.98 13.20
CA ASP A 140 17.13 -10.69 12.94
C ASP A 140 16.84 -10.21 11.52
N ILE A 141 16.33 -8.98 11.41
CA ILE A 141 15.94 -8.38 10.14
C ILE A 141 17.12 -8.23 9.16
N PHE A 142 18.35 -8.01 9.65
CA PHE A 142 19.50 -7.84 8.77
C PHE A 142 20.00 -9.18 8.22
N ASP A 143 19.87 -10.26 8.99
CA ASP A 143 20.10 -11.61 8.47
C ASP A 143 19.02 -11.98 7.43
N ALA A 144 17.77 -11.63 7.67
CA ALA A 144 16.69 -11.82 6.70
C ALA A 144 16.96 -11.04 5.40
N ILE A 145 17.35 -9.76 5.49
CA ILE A 145 17.72 -8.93 4.32
C ILE A 145 18.91 -9.53 3.57
N ARG A 146 19.96 -9.99 4.29
CA ARG A 146 21.15 -10.57 3.68
C ARG A 146 20.82 -11.78 2.83
N ASN A 147 20.06 -12.72 3.41
CA ASN A 147 19.81 -14.02 2.80
C ASN A 147 18.66 -13.98 1.80
N CYS A 148 17.63 -13.17 2.05
CA CYS A 148 16.42 -13.18 1.24
C CYS A 148 16.36 -12.02 0.25
N VAL A 149 16.99 -10.88 0.51
CA VAL A 149 16.87 -9.71 -0.39
C VAL A 149 18.14 -9.44 -1.17
N MET A 150 19.31 -9.72 -0.60
CA MET A 150 20.60 -9.48 -1.26
C MET A 150 21.21 -10.71 -1.95
N SER A 151 20.59 -11.89 -1.80
CA SER A 151 21.01 -13.10 -2.53
C SER A 151 20.52 -13.04 -3.97
N LYS A 152 21.43 -13.22 -4.93
CA LYS A 152 21.13 -13.15 -6.38
C LYS A 152 20.15 -14.23 -6.83
N GLU A 153 20.14 -15.34 -6.11
CA GLU A 153 19.29 -16.52 -6.32
C GLU A 153 17.90 -16.34 -5.68
N SER A 154 17.72 -15.32 -4.84
CA SER A 154 16.44 -15.09 -4.18
C SER A 154 15.47 -14.35 -5.10
N TYR A 155 14.21 -14.79 -5.07
CA TYR A 155 13.10 -14.17 -5.76
C TYR A 155 13.00 -12.66 -5.49
N LEU A 156 13.19 -12.24 -4.23
CA LEU A 156 13.05 -10.84 -3.84
C LEU A 156 14.08 -9.93 -4.52
N TYR A 157 15.27 -10.43 -4.86
CA TYR A 157 16.34 -9.58 -5.41
C TYR A 157 15.94 -8.85 -6.71
N GLU A 158 15.15 -9.50 -7.56
CA GLU A 158 14.66 -8.97 -8.84
C GLU A 158 13.18 -8.57 -8.82
N GLU A 159 12.52 -8.63 -7.67
CA GLU A 159 11.07 -8.54 -7.60
C GLU A 159 10.49 -7.23 -8.21
N PRO A 160 11.08 -6.04 -7.98
CA PRO A 160 10.56 -4.82 -8.62
C PRO A 160 10.64 -4.84 -10.15
N ASN A 161 11.63 -5.54 -10.73
CA ASN A 161 11.72 -5.72 -12.19
C ASN A 161 10.59 -6.62 -12.67
N PHE A 162 10.42 -7.78 -12.03
CA PHE A 162 9.39 -8.76 -12.40
C PHE A 162 7.96 -8.21 -12.29
N LEU A 163 7.67 -7.43 -11.25
CA LEU A 163 6.36 -6.79 -11.09
C LEU A 163 6.06 -5.81 -12.23
N LEU A 164 7.02 -4.98 -12.61
CA LEU A 164 6.81 -3.99 -13.66
C LEU A 164 6.81 -4.60 -15.07
N GLU A 165 7.67 -5.57 -15.37
CA GLU A 165 7.71 -6.24 -16.68
C GLU A 165 6.38 -6.89 -17.09
N LYS A 166 5.59 -7.36 -16.12
CA LYS A 166 4.27 -7.96 -16.38
C LYS A 166 3.18 -6.94 -16.68
N GLU A 167 3.35 -5.70 -16.23
CA GLU A 167 2.32 -4.67 -16.23
C GLU A 167 2.54 -3.59 -17.29
N VAL A 168 3.80 -3.30 -17.64
CA VAL A 168 4.17 -2.18 -18.52
C VAL A 168 5.15 -2.59 -19.61
N GLN A 169 5.01 -1.99 -20.79
CA GLN A 169 5.94 -2.23 -21.92
C GLN A 169 7.29 -1.51 -21.75
N ASP A 170 7.29 -0.30 -21.19
CA ASP A 170 8.48 0.54 -21.03
C ASP A 170 8.92 0.59 -19.56
N VAL A 171 9.50 -0.50 -19.08
CA VAL A 171 9.94 -0.66 -17.68
C VAL A 171 10.93 0.44 -17.28
N GLY A 172 11.82 0.86 -18.17
CA GLY A 172 12.88 1.84 -17.88
C GLY A 172 12.35 3.21 -17.46
N SER A 173 11.30 3.72 -18.11
CA SER A 173 10.69 5.00 -17.74
C SER A 173 10.02 4.95 -16.36
N TYR A 174 9.29 3.86 -16.07
CA TYR A 174 8.64 3.68 -14.77
C TYR A 174 9.65 3.50 -13.63
N PHE A 175 10.71 2.70 -13.86
CA PHE A 175 11.82 2.57 -12.92
C PHE A 175 12.48 3.92 -12.62
N SER A 176 12.66 4.76 -13.63
CA SER A 176 13.27 6.07 -13.47
C SER A 176 12.40 6.97 -12.57
N ILE A 177 11.08 6.96 -12.76
CA ILE A 177 10.13 7.69 -11.90
C ILE A 177 10.22 7.20 -10.45
N ILE A 178 10.13 5.89 -10.21
CA ILE A 178 10.17 5.32 -8.87
C ILE A 178 11.51 5.65 -8.19
N LYS A 179 12.63 5.52 -8.90
CA LYS A 179 13.96 5.89 -8.41
C LYS A 179 14.04 7.36 -7.98
N ILE A 180 13.48 8.26 -8.78
CA ILE A 180 13.45 9.70 -8.49
C ILE A 180 12.64 9.97 -7.22
N ILE A 181 11.46 9.36 -7.09
CA ILE A 181 10.62 9.51 -5.88
C ILE A 181 11.31 8.90 -4.66
N ALA A 182 11.93 7.72 -4.79
CA ALA A 182 12.70 7.07 -3.72
C ALA A 182 13.88 7.92 -3.21
N SER A 183 14.40 8.82 -4.07
CA SER A 183 15.44 9.79 -3.71
C SER A 183 14.94 11.02 -2.96
N GLY A 184 13.62 11.12 -2.71
CA GLY A 184 12.97 12.21 -1.98
C GLY A 184 12.36 13.31 -2.86
N ARG A 185 12.35 13.14 -4.20
CA ARG A 185 11.72 14.08 -5.13
C ARG A 185 10.26 13.70 -5.34
N GLU A 186 9.39 14.21 -4.49
CA GLU A 186 7.97 13.83 -4.45
C GLU A 186 7.07 14.85 -5.18
N LYS A 187 7.56 16.08 -5.45
CA LYS A 187 6.76 17.11 -6.13
C LYS A 187 6.72 16.84 -7.64
N PRO A 188 5.56 16.94 -8.32
CA PRO A 188 5.47 16.72 -9.77
C PRO A 188 6.42 17.60 -10.60
N SER A 189 6.73 18.82 -10.17
CA SER A 189 7.73 19.68 -10.83
C SER A 189 9.15 19.13 -10.71
N GLU A 190 9.52 18.58 -9.55
CA GLU A 190 10.84 17.99 -9.30
C GLU A 190 11.00 16.68 -10.09
N ILE A 191 9.95 15.86 -10.13
CA ILE A 191 9.93 14.61 -10.90
C ILE A 191 10.06 14.90 -12.40
N ALA A 192 9.23 15.81 -12.94
CA ALA A 192 9.29 16.18 -14.36
C ALA A 192 10.66 16.76 -14.75
N SER A 193 11.22 17.62 -13.89
CA SER A 193 12.56 18.19 -14.11
C SER A 193 13.66 17.13 -14.07
N ALA A 194 13.55 16.15 -13.18
CA ALA A 194 14.53 15.07 -13.06
C ALA A 194 14.50 14.09 -14.25
N LEU A 195 13.34 13.94 -14.89
CA LEU A 195 13.14 13.12 -16.09
C LEU A 195 13.39 13.88 -17.40
N GLU A 196 13.60 15.20 -17.33
CA GLU A 196 13.73 16.07 -18.51
C GLU A 196 12.51 16.01 -19.45
N ILE A 197 11.31 15.82 -18.89
CA ILE A 197 10.05 15.80 -19.64
C ILE A 197 9.16 16.99 -19.30
N LYS A 198 8.22 17.33 -20.19
CA LYS A 198 7.17 18.30 -19.90
C LYS A 198 6.25 17.76 -18.79
N SER A 199 5.92 18.61 -17.80
CA SER A 199 4.99 18.25 -16.71
C SER A 199 3.63 17.75 -17.20
N THR A 200 3.20 18.11 -18.41
CA THR A 200 1.95 17.64 -19.03
C THR A 200 1.96 16.14 -19.37
N ASN A 201 3.14 15.54 -19.54
CA ASN A 201 3.28 14.13 -19.92
C ASN A 201 3.40 13.22 -18.68
N LEU A 202 3.80 13.78 -17.54
CA LEU A 202 4.03 13.06 -16.30
C LEU A 202 2.76 12.35 -15.74
N PRO A 203 1.55 12.94 -15.77
CA PRO A 203 0.34 12.30 -15.23
C PRO A 203 0.06 10.92 -15.83
N LYS A 204 0.35 10.70 -17.12
CA LYS A 204 0.16 9.39 -17.76
C LYS A 204 0.94 8.29 -17.02
N TYR A 205 2.20 8.54 -16.68
CA TYR A 205 3.05 7.55 -16.01
C TYR A 205 2.69 7.41 -14.53
N LEU A 206 2.41 8.53 -13.85
CA LEU A 206 2.04 8.49 -12.43
C LEU A 206 0.73 7.75 -12.21
N ASN A 207 -0.27 7.97 -13.07
CA ASN A 207 -1.55 7.27 -12.97
C ASN A 207 -1.38 5.76 -13.14
N VAL A 208 -0.56 5.30 -14.09
CA VAL A 208 -0.29 3.86 -14.23
C VAL A 208 0.34 3.29 -12.95
N LEU A 209 1.31 3.97 -12.35
CA LEU A 209 1.92 3.50 -11.10
C LEU A 209 0.96 3.57 -9.89
N ILE A 210 0.01 4.51 -9.89
CA ILE A 210 -1.06 4.59 -8.89
C ILE A 210 -2.06 3.44 -9.06
N ASP A 211 -2.45 3.14 -10.31
CA ASP A 211 -3.37 2.05 -10.63
C ASP A 211 -2.77 0.69 -10.25
N LEU A 212 -1.44 0.56 -10.33
CA LEU A 212 -0.67 -0.60 -9.88
C LEU A 212 -0.43 -0.64 -8.36
N ASP A 213 -1.00 0.29 -7.58
CA ASP A 213 -0.78 0.44 -6.13
C ASP A 213 0.70 0.64 -5.72
N ILE A 214 1.59 0.97 -6.66
CA ILE A 214 3.02 1.23 -6.39
C ILE A 214 3.21 2.65 -5.85
N LEU A 215 2.49 3.61 -6.42
CA LEU A 215 2.50 5.00 -5.98
C LEU A 215 1.15 5.40 -5.37
N GLU A 216 1.19 6.41 -4.52
CA GLU A 216 0.00 7.16 -4.12
C GLU A 216 0.26 8.67 -4.24
N ARG A 217 -0.82 9.43 -4.46
CA ARG A 217 -0.79 10.89 -4.40
C ARG A 217 -1.40 11.33 -3.08
N GLU A 218 -0.63 12.04 -2.29
CA GLU A 218 -1.06 12.62 -1.02
C GLU A 218 -1.21 14.14 -1.16
N VAL A 219 -2.18 14.71 -0.43
CA VAL A 219 -2.34 16.16 -0.26
C VAL A 219 -2.46 16.48 1.24
N PRO A 220 -2.22 17.73 1.68
CA PRO A 220 -2.42 18.08 3.08
C PRO A 220 -3.85 17.73 3.54
N ALA A 221 -3.99 17.17 4.74
CA ALA A 221 -5.28 16.73 5.29
C ALA A 221 -6.34 17.87 5.37
N THR A 222 -5.86 19.12 5.42
CA THR A 222 -6.69 20.33 5.46
C THR A 222 -7.16 20.81 4.09
N GLU A 223 -6.81 20.11 3.00
CA GLU A 223 -7.19 20.49 1.64
C GLU A 223 -8.68 20.19 1.38
N ALA A 224 -9.42 21.24 1.00
CA ALA A 224 -10.86 21.12 0.74
C ALA A 224 -11.14 20.40 -0.60
N ASN A 225 -10.26 20.57 -1.59
CA ASN A 225 -10.39 19.95 -2.92
C ASN A 225 -9.13 19.15 -3.30
N PRO A 226 -8.93 17.94 -2.73
CA PRO A 226 -7.74 17.11 -2.96
C PRO A 226 -7.36 16.91 -4.43
N GLU A 227 -8.36 16.64 -5.28
CA GLU A 227 -8.17 16.39 -6.71
C GLU A 227 -7.61 17.59 -7.48
N LYS A 228 -7.90 18.81 -7.02
CA LYS A 228 -7.46 20.06 -7.66
C LYS A 228 -6.25 20.67 -6.98
N SER A 229 -5.75 20.07 -5.90
CA SER A 229 -4.66 20.65 -5.12
C SER A 229 -3.37 20.72 -5.91
N LYS A 230 -2.70 21.88 -5.80
CA LYS A 230 -1.34 22.10 -6.34
C LYS A 230 -0.25 21.66 -5.36
N MET A 231 -0.62 21.18 -4.18
CA MET A 231 0.31 20.74 -3.13
C MET A 231 0.48 19.23 -3.09
N GLY A 232 0.00 18.50 -4.12
CA GLY A 232 0.12 17.05 -4.16
C GLY A 232 1.57 16.56 -4.21
N LEU A 233 1.87 15.56 -3.39
CA LEU A 233 3.12 14.81 -3.37
C LEU A 233 2.87 13.38 -3.85
N TYR A 234 3.79 12.82 -4.62
CA TYR A 234 3.74 11.43 -5.04
C TYR A 234 4.72 10.61 -4.21
N LYS A 235 4.22 9.52 -3.63
CA LYS A 235 4.98 8.64 -2.73
C LYS A 235 4.90 7.21 -3.19
N ILE A 236 5.95 6.45 -2.87
CA ILE A 236 5.93 5.00 -3.01
C ILE A 236 5.09 4.45 -1.88
N LYS A 237 3.96 3.83 -2.24
CA LYS A 237 2.99 3.20 -1.32
C LYS A 237 3.49 1.84 -0.83
N ASP A 238 4.15 1.09 -1.71
CA ASP A 238 4.68 -0.24 -1.40
C ASP A 238 6.01 -0.16 -0.62
N ASN A 239 6.02 -0.67 0.61
CA ASN A 239 7.20 -0.62 1.49
C ASN A 239 8.39 -1.40 0.93
N TYR A 240 8.15 -2.54 0.26
CA TYR A 240 9.20 -3.38 -0.30
C TYR A 240 9.85 -2.70 -1.51
N ILE A 241 9.06 -2.14 -2.42
CA ILE A 241 9.55 -1.33 -3.54
C ILE A 241 10.36 -0.14 -3.01
N LYS A 242 9.84 0.58 -2.00
CA LYS A 242 10.53 1.71 -1.37
C LYS A 242 11.87 1.29 -0.76
N PHE A 243 11.89 0.17 -0.02
CA PHE A 243 13.10 -0.41 0.56
C PHE A 243 14.12 -0.76 -0.53
N TRP A 244 13.69 -1.49 -1.55
CA TRP A 244 14.55 -1.98 -2.62
C TRP A 244 15.19 -0.84 -3.41
N PHE A 245 14.42 0.17 -3.83
CA PHE A 245 14.97 1.32 -4.56
C PHE A 245 15.90 2.17 -3.70
N LYS A 246 15.75 2.13 -2.37
CA LYS A 246 16.58 2.90 -1.44
C LYS A 246 17.88 2.20 -1.07
N PHE A 247 17.85 0.88 -0.88
CA PHE A 247 18.94 0.13 -0.27
C PHE A 247 19.55 -0.95 -1.16
N ILE A 248 18.84 -1.43 -2.17
CA ILE A 248 19.32 -2.50 -3.05
C ILE A 248 19.74 -1.90 -4.38
N TYR A 249 18.83 -1.20 -5.06
CA TYR A 249 19.06 -0.62 -6.39
C TYR A 249 20.35 0.21 -6.50
N PRO A 250 20.66 1.15 -5.58
CA PRO A 250 21.87 1.98 -5.69
C PRO A 250 23.18 1.19 -5.54
N TYR A 251 23.10 0.00 -4.96
CA TYR A 251 24.26 -0.82 -4.61
C TYR A 251 24.29 -2.18 -5.32
N ARG A 252 23.41 -2.42 -6.30
CA ARG A 252 23.35 -3.69 -7.06
C ARG A 252 24.70 -4.12 -7.60
N ALA A 253 25.47 -3.21 -8.22
CA ALA A 253 26.79 -3.53 -8.74
C ALA A 253 27.75 -4.08 -7.67
N TYR A 254 27.64 -3.63 -6.41
CA TYR A 254 28.44 -4.18 -5.31
C TYR A 254 27.96 -5.56 -4.88
N ILE A 255 26.66 -5.82 -4.89
CA ILE A 255 26.07 -7.14 -4.65
C ILE A 255 26.53 -8.12 -5.74
N GLU A 256 26.50 -7.69 -7.02
CA GLU A 256 26.97 -8.49 -8.15
C GLU A 256 28.46 -8.87 -8.04
N MET A 257 29.28 -8.02 -7.42
CA MET A 257 30.69 -8.26 -7.13
C MET A 257 30.94 -8.98 -5.79
N ASP A 258 29.90 -9.56 -5.17
CA ASP A 258 29.93 -10.25 -3.87
C ASP A 258 30.42 -9.39 -2.70
N ASN A 259 30.35 -8.07 -2.83
CA ASN A 259 30.66 -7.11 -1.77
C ASN A 259 29.42 -6.79 -0.92
N THR A 260 28.77 -7.84 -0.42
CA THR A 260 27.51 -7.74 0.33
C THR A 260 27.69 -7.07 1.70
N ASP A 261 28.85 -7.22 2.34
CA ASP A 261 29.11 -6.58 3.64
C ASP A 261 29.18 -5.05 3.56
N PHE A 262 29.74 -4.50 2.47
CA PHE A 262 29.71 -3.06 2.23
C PHE A 262 28.27 -2.55 2.15
N VAL A 263 27.43 -3.24 1.38
CA VAL A 263 26.01 -2.85 1.21
C VAL A 263 25.27 -2.99 2.54
N MET A 264 25.46 -4.09 3.25
CA MET A 264 24.86 -4.31 4.56
C MET A 264 25.23 -3.21 5.56
N SER A 265 26.48 -2.71 5.52
CA SER A 265 26.90 -1.57 6.36
C SER A 265 26.09 -0.29 6.07
N LYS A 266 25.73 -0.05 4.80
CA LYS A 266 24.88 1.08 4.39
C LYS A 266 23.45 0.90 4.86
N ILE A 267 22.91 -0.31 4.72
CA ILE A 267 21.58 -0.67 5.21
C ILE A 267 21.50 -0.46 6.72
N LYS A 268 22.38 -1.06 7.51
CA LYS A 268 22.40 -0.90 8.98
C LYS A 268 22.47 0.55 9.42
N LYS A 269 23.26 1.38 8.73
CA LYS A 269 23.38 2.82 9.05
C LYS A 269 22.12 3.61 8.74
N GLY A 270 21.38 3.24 7.69
CA GLY A 270 20.24 4.01 7.18
C GLY A 270 18.86 3.44 7.47
N PHE A 271 18.74 2.17 7.85
CA PHE A 271 17.47 1.44 7.88
C PHE A 271 16.44 2.10 8.80
N VAL A 272 16.82 2.40 10.05
CA VAL A 272 15.91 3.03 11.01
C VAL A 272 15.56 4.46 10.59
N ALA A 273 16.57 5.33 10.52
CA ALA A 273 16.38 6.77 10.32
C ALA A 273 15.78 7.14 8.95
N ASN A 274 16.09 6.35 7.92
CA ASN A 274 15.69 6.69 6.56
C ASN A 274 14.52 5.84 6.04
N HIS A 275 14.05 4.82 6.77
CA HIS A 275 13.02 3.92 6.24
C HIS A 275 12.03 3.45 7.29
N ALA A 276 12.46 2.69 8.30
CA ALA A 276 11.55 2.12 9.29
C ALA A 276 10.79 3.21 10.09
N ALA A 277 11.43 4.35 10.37
CA ALA A 277 10.75 5.49 11.03
C ALA A 277 9.57 6.05 10.22
N PHE A 278 9.71 6.16 8.89
CA PHE A 278 8.62 6.61 8.02
C PHE A 278 7.51 5.55 7.91
N VAL A 279 7.86 4.27 7.93
CA VAL A 279 6.86 3.21 7.97
C VAL A 279 6.12 3.22 9.31
N TYR A 280 6.82 3.51 10.42
CA TYR A 280 6.20 3.69 11.73
C TYR A 280 5.23 4.88 11.75
N GLU A 281 5.58 6.01 11.14
CA GLU A 281 4.66 7.15 10.95
C GLU A 281 3.38 6.74 10.20
N ASP A 282 3.52 5.92 9.15
CA ASP A 282 2.39 5.40 8.39
C ASP A 282 1.52 4.44 9.22
N ILE A 283 2.12 3.56 10.02
CA ILE A 283 1.41 2.69 10.97
C ILE A 283 0.64 3.54 11.99
N CYS A 284 1.30 4.53 12.59
CA CYS A 284 0.66 5.43 13.56
C CYS A 284 -0.56 6.12 12.95
N ARG A 285 -0.42 6.64 11.73
CA ARG A 285 -1.48 7.38 11.04
C ARG A 285 -2.62 6.51 10.53
N LYS A 286 -2.34 5.31 10.01
CA LYS A 286 -3.33 4.44 9.38
C LYS A 286 -4.00 3.48 10.37
N GLU A 287 -3.27 3.01 11.38
CA GLU A 287 -3.75 1.98 12.31
C GLU A 287 -3.96 2.53 13.72
N TYR A 288 -2.93 3.13 14.34
CA TYR A 288 -3.04 3.53 15.75
C TYR A 288 -3.99 4.72 15.96
N MET A 289 -4.01 5.67 15.02
CA MET A 289 -5.04 6.72 15.00
C MET A 289 -6.44 6.12 14.87
N ASN A 290 -6.63 5.09 14.05
CA ASN A 290 -7.92 4.41 13.92
C ASN A 290 -8.31 3.71 15.22
N ASN A 291 -7.36 3.09 15.93
CA ASN A 291 -7.61 2.50 17.25
C ASN A 291 -8.05 3.55 18.28
N LEU A 292 -7.42 4.74 18.29
CA LEU A 292 -7.83 5.84 19.17
C LEU A 292 -9.25 6.32 18.86
N VAL A 293 -9.62 6.41 17.57
CA VAL A 293 -10.96 6.80 17.13
C VAL A 293 -12.00 5.75 17.52
N VAL A 294 -11.73 4.46 17.30
CA VAL A 294 -12.65 3.36 17.64
C VAL A 294 -12.85 3.20 19.15
N ASN A 295 -11.86 3.60 19.94
CA ASN A 295 -11.94 3.57 21.41
C ASN A 295 -12.53 4.84 22.02
N ASP A 296 -13.18 5.70 21.22
CA ASP A 296 -13.80 6.96 21.66
C ASP A 296 -12.83 7.84 22.49
N THR A 297 -11.56 7.91 22.09
CA THR A 297 -10.55 8.74 22.78
C THR A 297 -10.92 10.23 22.76
N TRP A 298 -11.68 10.65 21.76
CA TRP A 298 -12.23 11.99 21.62
C TRP A 298 -13.74 11.92 21.42
N ASP A 299 -14.46 12.95 21.86
CA ASP A 299 -15.92 13.10 21.68
C ASP A 299 -16.34 13.43 20.23
N PHE A 300 -15.47 13.20 19.25
CA PHE A 300 -15.69 13.45 17.84
C PHE A 300 -14.91 12.44 16.99
N VAL A 301 -15.37 12.25 15.75
CA VAL A 301 -14.72 11.37 14.77
C VAL A 301 -14.12 12.24 13.66
N PRO A 302 -12.79 12.24 13.45
CA PRO A 302 -12.20 12.97 12.34
C PRO A 302 -12.76 12.50 10.99
N THR A 303 -13.12 13.43 10.12
CA THR A 303 -13.59 13.14 8.76
C THR A 303 -12.44 12.86 7.81
N LYS A 304 -11.25 13.38 8.09
CA LYS A 304 -10.02 13.16 7.32
C LYS A 304 -8.83 13.00 8.25
N ILE A 305 -7.95 12.07 7.93
CA ILE A 305 -6.67 11.85 8.61
C ILE A 305 -5.58 11.80 7.53
N GLY A 306 -4.52 12.58 7.72
CA GLY A 306 -3.41 12.63 6.76
C GLY A 306 -2.23 13.38 7.34
N ARG A 307 -1.25 13.72 6.50
CA ARG A 307 -0.15 14.62 6.88
C ARG A 307 -0.50 16.04 6.49
N TRP A 308 0.29 17.00 6.93
CA TRP A 308 0.18 18.38 6.47
C TRP A 308 1.53 18.94 6.11
N TRP A 309 1.60 19.71 5.03
CA TRP A 309 2.79 20.46 4.67
C TRP A 309 2.44 21.81 4.06
N ASP A 310 3.38 22.76 4.12
CA ASP A 310 3.32 24.02 3.39
C ASP A 310 4.27 24.04 2.18
N ARG A 311 4.35 25.19 1.50
CA ARG A 311 5.30 25.38 0.38
C ARG A 311 6.73 25.69 0.83
N ALA A 312 6.93 25.92 2.12
CA ALA A 312 8.22 26.19 2.75
C ALA A 312 8.75 24.94 3.48
N ASP A 313 8.31 23.76 3.03
CA ASP A 313 8.72 22.43 3.49
C ASP A 313 8.59 22.23 5.02
N THR A 314 7.63 22.91 5.65
CA THR A 314 7.22 22.58 7.03
C THR A 314 6.23 21.43 6.97
N GLU A 315 6.45 20.37 7.74
CA GLU A 315 5.64 19.15 7.74
C GLU A 315 5.15 18.78 9.16
N ILE A 316 3.93 18.26 9.24
CA ILE A 316 3.32 17.67 10.44
C ILE A 316 2.90 16.23 10.10
N ASP A 317 3.39 15.26 10.87
CA ASP A 317 3.23 13.82 10.63
C ASP A 317 1.77 13.35 10.69
N ILE A 318 0.95 13.97 11.55
CA ILE A 318 -0.46 13.65 11.70
C ILE A 318 -1.27 14.94 11.82
N VAL A 319 -2.22 15.10 10.91
CA VAL A 319 -3.31 16.07 10.99
C VAL A 319 -4.62 15.35 10.73
N ALA A 320 -5.51 15.39 11.71
CA ALA A 320 -6.86 14.88 11.57
C ALA A 320 -7.87 16.02 11.76
N VAL A 321 -8.77 16.22 10.82
CA VAL A 321 -9.79 17.27 10.88
C VAL A 321 -11.17 16.65 10.99
N ASP A 322 -12.02 17.24 11.84
CA ASP A 322 -13.46 17.05 11.78
C ASP A 322 -14.12 18.30 11.22
N GLU A 323 -14.52 18.21 9.95
CA GLU A 323 -15.19 19.29 9.23
C GLU A 323 -16.57 19.64 9.81
N ASN A 324 -17.16 18.79 10.65
CA ASN A 324 -18.49 19.02 11.25
C ASN A 324 -18.43 19.79 12.57
N SER A 325 -17.41 19.54 13.40
CA SER A 325 -17.33 20.07 14.77
C SER A 325 -16.18 21.06 15.01
N ASN A 326 -15.43 21.42 13.96
CA ASN A 326 -14.25 22.30 14.04
C ASN A 326 -13.14 21.80 14.97
N ASN A 327 -13.09 20.49 15.25
CA ASN A 327 -11.99 19.88 15.96
C ASN A 327 -10.84 19.53 14.99
N ILE A 328 -9.61 19.70 15.46
CA ILE A 328 -8.39 19.29 14.75
C ILE A 328 -7.43 18.60 15.72
N ILE A 329 -6.85 17.49 15.28
CA ILE A 329 -5.79 16.77 16.00
C ILE A 329 -4.49 17.01 15.25
N PHE A 330 -3.47 17.44 15.98
CA PHE A 330 -2.09 17.54 15.50
C PHE A 330 -1.22 16.49 16.19
N GLY A 331 -0.35 15.82 15.44
CA GLY A 331 0.52 14.82 16.03
C GLY A 331 1.85 14.61 15.35
N GLU A 332 2.73 13.99 16.12
CA GLU A 332 4.12 13.69 15.77
C GLU A 332 4.43 12.25 16.18
N CYS A 333 5.17 11.54 15.35
CA CYS A 333 5.60 10.17 15.61
C CYS A 333 7.11 10.14 15.81
N LYS A 334 7.60 9.33 16.75
CA LYS A 334 9.04 9.14 16.96
C LYS A 334 9.38 7.66 17.14
N TYR A 335 10.13 7.14 16.17
CA TYR A 335 10.72 5.80 16.18
C TYR A 335 12.23 5.91 16.45
N THR A 336 12.56 6.17 17.71
CA THR A 336 13.95 6.39 18.19
C THR A 336 14.18 5.61 19.46
N ASN A 337 15.44 5.29 19.79
CA ASN A 337 15.80 4.64 21.06
C ASN A 337 15.51 5.51 22.29
N ASP A 338 15.50 6.84 22.09
CA ASP A 338 15.26 7.80 23.16
C ASP A 338 13.76 8.01 23.41
N LYS A 339 13.44 8.29 24.68
CA LYS A 339 12.11 8.72 25.10
C LYS A 339 11.76 10.08 24.50
N MET A 340 10.52 10.23 24.04
CA MET A 340 10.01 11.52 23.56
C MET A 340 9.93 12.55 24.70
N ASN A 341 10.44 13.74 24.43
CA ASN A 341 10.52 14.84 25.38
C ASN A 341 9.71 16.05 24.90
N VAL A 342 9.53 17.04 25.79
CA VAL A 342 8.61 18.18 25.60
C VAL A 342 8.97 19.09 24.43
N ASP A 343 10.21 19.04 23.95
CA ASP A 343 10.67 19.79 22.77
C ASP A 343 9.87 19.42 21.51
N VAL A 344 9.45 18.16 21.37
CA VAL A 344 8.61 17.72 20.23
C VAL A 344 7.27 18.46 20.23
N TYR A 345 6.64 18.63 21.40
CA TYR A 345 5.41 19.39 21.55
C TYR A 345 5.59 20.87 21.22
N TYR A 346 6.62 21.52 21.76
CA TYR A 346 6.86 22.95 21.49
C TYR A 346 7.23 23.20 20.03
N ASN A 347 7.99 22.31 19.40
CA ASN A 347 8.27 22.37 17.97
C ASN A 347 6.98 22.22 17.14
N LEU A 348 6.08 21.32 17.54
CA LEU A 348 4.78 21.18 16.89
C LEU A 348 3.94 22.46 17.01
N LEU A 349 3.94 23.11 18.18
CA LEU A 349 3.25 24.40 18.35
C LEU A 349 3.74 25.49 17.38
N GLU A 350 5.03 25.51 17.03
CA GLU A 350 5.53 26.43 16.01
C GLU A 350 5.04 26.08 14.60
N LYS A 351 4.94 24.79 14.27
CA LYS A 351 4.43 24.32 12.98
C LYS A 351 2.94 24.64 12.80
N ILE A 352 2.11 24.38 13.81
CA ILE A 352 0.63 24.54 13.70
C ILE A 352 0.20 25.99 13.47
N LYS A 353 1.04 26.98 13.83
CA LYS A 353 0.79 28.41 13.54
C LYS A 353 0.61 28.67 12.05
N LYS A 354 1.20 27.83 11.18
CA LYS A 354 1.11 27.94 9.73
C LYS A 354 -0.13 27.23 9.13
N VAL A 355 -0.81 26.40 9.91
CA VAL A 355 -2.01 25.68 9.48
C VAL A 355 -3.21 26.63 9.54
N ASN A 356 -3.80 26.96 8.39
CA ASN A 356 -4.88 27.95 8.29
C ASN A 356 -6.31 27.36 8.34
N TRP A 357 -6.45 26.05 8.56
CA TRP A 357 -7.76 25.41 8.67
C TRP A 357 -8.51 25.91 9.91
N ASN A 358 -9.66 26.55 9.71
CA ASN A 358 -10.57 27.13 10.71
C ASN A 358 -9.88 27.85 11.88
N LYS A 359 -8.76 28.53 11.59
CA LYS A 359 -7.79 29.01 12.59
C LYS A 359 -8.38 29.90 13.70
N SER A 360 -9.45 30.65 13.43
CA SER A 360 -10.06 31.51 14.44
C SER A 360 -10.90 30.76 15.47
N ASN A 361 -11.44 29.59 15.11
CA ASN A 361 -12.51 28.92 15.87
C ASN A 361 -12.26 27.41 16.07
N ARG A 362 -11.10 26.88 15.67
CA ARG A 362 -10.80 25.44 15.79
C ARG A 362 -10.46 25.06 17.23
N CYS A 363 -10.88 23.86 17.63
CA CYS A 363 -10.47 23.23 18.88
C CYS A 363 -9.29 22.30 18.61
N GLU A 364 -8.14 22.58 19.25
CA GLU A 364 -6.88 21.87 19.01
C GLU A 364 -6.68 20.75 20.04
N HIS A 365 -6.42 19.56 19.53
CA HIS A 365 -6.05 18.36 20.27
C HIS A 365 -4.69 17.88 19.79
N PHE A 366 -3.97 17.16 20.65
CA PHE A 366 -2.63 16.68 20.33
C PHE A 366 -2.50 15.18 20.58
N VAL A 367 -1.75 14.51 19.71
CA VAL A 367 -1.39 13.10 19.88
C VAL A 367 0.08 12.90 19.57
N PHE A 368 0.76 12.16 20.43
CA PHE A 368 2.19 11.89 20.27
C PHE A 368 2.42 10.39 20.33
N PHE A 369 2.96 9.83 19.26
CA PHE A 369 3.29 8.40 19.18
C PHE A 369 4.77 8.21 19.46
N SER A 370 5.13 7.45 20.49
CA SER A 370 6.54 7.21 20.82
C SER A 370 6.85 5.74 21.06
N PHE A 371 7.69 5.18 20.19
CA PHE A 371 8.04 3.76 20.26
C PHE A 371 8.73 3.38 21.58
N ASN A 372 9.59 4.24 22.13
CA ASN A 372 10.28 4.00 23.41
C ASN A 372 9.70 4.82 24.58
N GLY A 373 8.47 5.33 24.43
CA GLY A 373 7.72 6.03 25.46
C GLY A 373 8.23 7.45 25.77
N TYR A 374 7.85 7.96 26.94
CA TYR A 374 7.90 9.41 27.24
C TYR A 374 8.76 9.74 28.45
N THR A 375 9.39 10.90 28.44
CA THR A 375 10.03 11.47 29.63
C THR A 375 8.97 11.87 30.67
N ASP A 376 9.35 11.94 31.95
CA ASP A 376 8.42 12.35 33.02
C ASP A 376 7.90 13.78 32.81
N LYS A 377 8.73 14.64 32.20
CA LYS A 377 8.31 16.00 31.82
C LYS A 377 7.19 16.00 30.79
N MET A 378 7.26 15.11 29.79
CA MET A 378 6.23 14.98 28.77
C MET A 378 4.93 14.43 29.33
N LYS A 379 5.00 13.43 30.23
CA LYS A 379 3.83 12.90 30.93
C LYS A 379 3.13 13.97 31.77
N LYS A 380 3.91 14.71 32.57
CA LYS A 380 3.39 15.81 33.38
C LYS A 380 2.75 16.90 32.53
N LEU A 381 3.37 17.26 31.40
CA LEU A 381 2.80 18.23 30.47
C LEU A 381 1.44 17.76 29.91
N ALA A 382 1.31 16.48 29.56
CA ALA A 382 0.06 15.93 29.06
C ALA A 382 -1.05 15.97 30.12
N GLU A 383 -0.74 15.59 31.35
CA GLU A 383 -1.66 15.68 32.50
C GLU A 383 -2.11 17.13 32.77
N GLU A 384 -1.18 18.10 32.71
CA GLU A 384 -1.48 19.52 32.95
C GLU A 384 -2.35 20.16 31.86
N LYS A 385 -2.27 19.68 30.61
CA LYS A 385 -2.95 20.28 29.46
C LYS A 385 -4.33 19.68 29.17
N GLY A 386 -4.53 18.40 29.47
CA GLY A 386 -5.82 17.71 29.30
C GLY A 386 -6.27 17.47 27.84
N ASN A 387 -5.59 18.04 26.84
CA ASN A 387 -5.86 17.85 25.41
C ASN A 387 -4.70 17.14 24.67
N ILE A 388 -3.79 16.49 25.41
CA ILE A 388 -2.63 15.76 24.86
C ILE A 388 -2.79 14.27 25.16
N ILE A 389 -2.80 13.47 24.10
CA ILE A 389 -2.77 12.01 24.17
C ILE A 389 -1.34 11.51 23.92
N LEU A 390 -0.88 10.63 24.80
CA LEU A 390 0.39 9.91 24.66
C LEU A 390 0.05 8.46 24.32
N TYR A 391 0.55 7.96 23.19
CA TYR A 391 0.36 6.59 22.71
C TYR A 391 1.69 5.82 22.58
#